data_AF-A0A2G6NC36-F1
#
_entry.id   AF-A0A2G6NC36-F1
#
_cell.length_a   1.000
_cell.length_b   1.000
_cell.length_c   1.000
_cell.angle_alpha   90.00
_cell.angle_beta   90.00
_cell.angle_gamma   90.00
#
_symmetry.space_group_name_H-M   'P 1'
#
loop_
_entity.id
_entity.type
_entity.pdbx_description
1 polymer ?
#
loop_
_entity_poly.entity_id
_entity_poly.type
_entity_poly.pdbx_seq_one_letter_code
_entity_poly.pdbx_strand_id
1 'polypeptide(L)' 'MKKLPIGIQTFSEIIENNYVYVDKTGIAAELVDRYKYVFLSRPRRFGKSLFVDTL' A
#
# COMPACT_ATOMS: atom_id res chain seq x y z
N MET A 1 -11.48 7.19 -16.81
CA MET A 1 -10.53 6.17 -16.30
C MET A 1 -9.65 6.82 -15.24
N LYS A 2 -9.48 6.20 -14.07
CA LYS A 2 -8.58 6.72 -13.02
C LYS A 2 -7.12 6.47 -13.40
N LYS A 3 -6.21 7.38 -13.03
CA LYS A 3 -4.77 7.25 -13.31
C LYS A 3 -4.15 6.16 -12.43
N LEU A 4 -3.17 5.44 -12.95
CA LEU A 4 -2.37 4.53 -12.12
C LEU A 4 -1.34 5.36 -11.32
N PRO A 5 -1.11 5.05 -10.03
CA PRO A 5 -0.15 5.76 -9.19
C PRO A 5 1.29 5.30 -9.46
N ILE A 6 1.78 5.49 -10.68
CA ILE A 6 3.12 5.06 -11.08
C ILE A 6 4.15 6.02 -10.48
N GLY A 7 5.00 5.52 -9.59
CA GLY A 7 6.05 6.31 -8.94
C GLY A 7 5.61 7.05 -7.68
N ILE A 8 4.31 7.12 -7.42
CA ILE A 8 3.75 7.66 -6.18
C ILE A 8 3.84 6.58 -5.10
N GLN A 9 4.40 6.94 -3.94
CA GLN A 9 4.56 6.02 -2.80
C GLN A 9 3.78 6.47 -1.56
N THR A 10 3.08 7.60 -1.65
CA THR A 10 2.34 8.19 -0.55
C THR A 10 0.84 7.93 -0.74
N PHE A 11 0.21 7.38 0.28
CA PHE A 11 -1.19 7.02 0.27
C PHE A 11 -2.09 8.25 0.20
N SER A 12 -1.79 9.32 0.95
CA SER A 12 -2.57 10.57 0.89
C SER A 12 -2.62 11.15 -0.52
N GLU A 13 -1.50 11.20 -1.23
CA GLU A 13 -1.42 11.69 -2.62
C GLU A 13 -2.29 10.85 -3.56
N ILE A 14 -2.35 9.53 -3.35
CA ILE A 14 -3.20 8.64 -4.15
C ILE A 14 -4.69 8.96 -3.93
N ILE A 15 -5.09 9.22 -2.69
CA ILE A 15 -6.48 9.54 -2.34
C ILE A 15 -6.87 10.94 -2.81
N GLU A 16 -6.08 11.96 -2.48
CA GLU A 16 -6.33 13.36 -2.80
C GLU A 16 -6.42 13.60 -4.31
N ASN A 17 -5.55 12.95 -5.09
CA ASN A 17 -5.53 13.09 -6.54
C ASN A 17 -6.37 12.02 -7.28
N ASN A 18 -7.18 11.23 -6.56
CA ASN A 18 -8.11 10.25 -7.09
C ASN A 18 -7.46 9.22 -8.06
N TYR A 19 -6.28 8.72 -7.68
CA TYR A 19 -5.61 7.63 -8.39
C TYR A 19 -6.31 6.29 -8.12
N VAL A 20 -5.97 5.28 -8.92
CA VAL A 20 -6.38 3.89 -8.65
C VAL A 20 -5.64 3.40 -7.40
N TYR A 21 -6.40 3.01 -6.38
CA TYR A 21 -5.91 2.32 -5.20
C TYR A 21 -6.61 0.96 -5.08
N VAL A 22 -5.84 -0.08 -4.77
CA VAL A 22 -6.39 -1.40 -4.45
C VAL A 22 -6.36 -1.55 -2.94
N ASP A 23 -7.54 -1.56 -2.34
CA ASP A 23 -7.67 -1.64 -0.90
C ASP A 23 -7.20 -3.00 -0.37
N LYS A 24 -6.25 -2.94 0.57
CA LYS A 24 -5.68 -4.09 1.28
C LYS A 24 -5.64 -3.86 2.79
N THR A 25 -6.36 -2.85 3.30
CA THR A 25 -6.37 -2.52 4.73
C THR A 25 -6.82 -3.68 5.59
N GLY A 26 -7.77 -4.51 5.14
CA GLY A 26 -8.18 -5.73 5.87
C GLY A 26 -7.01 -6.72 6.09
N ILE A 27 -6.18 -6.94 5.08
CA ILE A 27 -4.97 -7.79 5.19
C ILE A 27 -3.94 -7.11 6.11
N ALA A 28 -3.81 -5.79 6.01
CA ALA A 28 -2.89 -5.02 6.83
C ALA A 28 -3.24 -5.11 8.32
N ALA A 29 -4.53 -4.99 8.65
CA ALA A 29 -5.05 -5.14 10.00
C ALA A 29 -4.78 -6.55 10.56
N GLU A 30 -5.03 -7.60 9.79
CA GLU A 30 -4.72 -8.98 10.20
C GLU A 30 -3.22 -9.19 10.45
N LEU A 31 -2.36 -8.59 9.62
CA LEU A 31 -0.91 -8.70 9.78
C LEU A 31 -0.41 -8.01 11.06
N VAL A 32 -0.93 -6.81 11.35
CA VAL A 32 -0.57 -6.04 12.56
C VAL A 32 -1.03 -6.76 13.83
N ASP A 33 -2.22 -7.35 13.81
CA ASP A 33 -2.79 -8.04 14.96
C ASP A 33 -2.08 -9.36 15.26
N ARG A 34 -1.71 -10.12 14.22
CA ARG A 34 -1.23 -11.51 14.38
C ARG A 34 0.29 -11.67 14.45
N TYR A 35 1.05 -10.73 13.91
CA TYR A 35 2.49 -10.90 13.73
C TYR A 35 3.29 -9.72 14.27
N LYS A 36 4.30 -10.00 15.10
CA LYS A 36 5.25 -8.99 15.58
C LYS A 36 6.23 -8.50 14.50
N TYR A 37 6.60 -9.40 13.58
CA TYR A 37 7.52 -9.11 12.48
C TYR A 37 7.00 -9.76 11.19
N VAL A 38 6.90 -8.97 10.12
CA VAL A 38 6.40 -9.43 8.81
C VAL A 38 7.42 -9.08 7.73
N PHE A 39 7.88 -10.08 6.99
CA PHE A 39 8.71 -9.88 5.81
C PHE A 39 7.85 -9.79 4.55
N LEU A 40 7.85 -8.61 3.91
CA LEU A 40 7.14 -8.39 2.65
C LEU A 40 7.98 -8.89 1.45
N SER A 41 7.91 -10.18 1.15
CA SER A 41 8.60 -10.81 0.02
C SER A 41 7.96 -10.44 -1.33
N ARG A 42 8.35 -9.31 -1.92
CA ARG A 42 7.91 -8.89 -3.27
C ARG A 42 9.05 -8.27 -4.09
N PRO A 43 9.06 -8.36 -5.44
CA PRO A 43 10.10 -7.75 -6.28
C PRO A 43 10.23 -6.21 -6.12
N ARG A 44 11.28 -5.63 -6.70
CA ARG A 44 11.51 -4.17 -6.70
C ARG A 44 10.30 -3.46 -7.32
N ARG A 45 9.86 -2.33 -6.72
CA ARG A 45 8.72 -1.50 -7.15
C ARG A 45 7.31 -2.14 -7.06
N PHE A 46 7.14 -3.23 -6.31
CA PHE A 46 5.82 -3.84 -6.06
C PHE A 46 5.01 -3.20 -4.91
N GLY A 47 5.18 -1.91 -4.64
CA GLY A 47 4.33 -1.19 -3.65
C GLY A 47 4.48 -1.67 -2.20
N LYS A 48 5.67 -2.11 -1.79
CA LYS A 48 5.96 -2.43 -0.38
C LYS A 48 5.98 -1.16 0.48
N SER A 49 6.65 -0.11 0.02
CA SER A 49 6.68 1.19 0.70
C SER A 49 5.28 1.78 0.83
N LEU A 50 4.50 1.79 -0.27
CA LEU A 50 3.12 2.28 -0.25
C LEU A 50 2.23 1.51 0.74
N PHE A 51 2.43 0.20 0.86
CA PHE A 51 1.68 -0.61 1.83
C PHE A 51 2.01 -0.21 3.27
N VAL A 52 3.29 0.07 3.57
CA VAL A 52 3.71 0.56 4.90
C VAL A 52 3.18 1.97 5.16
N ASP A 53 3.14 2.84 4.14
CA ASP A 53 2.59 4.20 4.26
C ASP A 53 1.06 4.23 4.51
N THR A 54 0.37 3.12 4.24
CA THR A 54 -1.06 2.96 4.54
C THR A 54 -1.33 2.61 6.02
N LEU A 55 -0.34 2.03 6.72
CA LEU A 55 -0.44 1.61 8.13
C LEU A 55 -0.33 2.81 9.08
#